data_AF-A0A498KJA0-F1
#
_entry.id   AF-A0A498KJA0-F1
#
_cell.length_a   1.000
_cell.length_b   1.000
_cell.length_c   1.000
_cell.angle_alpha   90.00
_cell.angle_beta   90.00
_cell.angle_gamma   90.00
#
_symmetry.space_group_name_H-M   'P 1'
#
loop_
_entity.id
_entity.type
_entity.pdbx_description
1 polymer ?
#
loop_
_entity_poly.entity_id
_entity_poly.type
_entity_poly.pdbx_seq_one_letter_code
_entity_poly.pdbx_strand_id
1 'polypeptide(L)'
;MDGKAIVKRFISTTLCGQSSIYGKVLVLDGIIQLSEKDECAYQERIAHLPLCSISSPKTVLVVGGGDGGVLREVFRHPSVEHIDICEIDKMVIDVSNKFFPQLAVGFQDPRVHLHVGDGRLAPEGKYDAVIVDSSDPVSPAQELVEKPVFETIARALRPGGVLCNMTENMWLHTHLIQDMISVCRQIFKGSVNYAWASVPTYPS
;
A
#
# COMPACT_ATOMS: atom_id res chain seq x y z
N MET A 1 -18.63 -25.72 22.22
CA MET A 1 -18.24 -24.45 22.86
C MET A 1 -17.65 -23.60 21.76
N ASP A 2 -18.49 -22.74 21.19
CA ASP A 2 -18.23 -22.04 19.94
C ASP A 2 -17.28 -20.86 20.16
N GLY A 3 -16.07 -20.99 19.62
CA GLY A 3 -15.11 -19.89 19.51
C GLY A 3 -15.56 -18.91 18.43
N LYS A 4 -16.43 -17.96 18.79
CA LYS A 4 -16.70 -16.80 17.94
C LYS A 4 -15.44 -15.93 17.90
N ALA A 5 -14.74 -15.96 16.77
CA ALA A 5 -13.77 -14.94 16.43
C ALA A 5 -14.46 -13.57 16.51
N ILE A 6 -13.92 -12.69 17.36
CA ILE A 6 -14.37 -11.31 17.48
C ILE A 6 -13.90 -10.60 16.22
N VAL A 7 -14.76 -10.52 15.20
CA VAL A 7 -14.56 -9.61 14.08
C VAL A 7 -14.88 -8.21 14.60
N LYS A 8 -13.85 -7.46 15.02
CA LYS A 8 -13.98 -6.02 15.27
C LYS A 8 -14.39 -5.35 13.96
N ARG A 9 -15.59 -4.80 13.93
CA ARG A 9 -16.07 -3.97 12.82
C ARG A 9 -15.30 -2.64 12.90
N PHE A 10 -14.34 -2.44 12.00
CA PHE A 10 -13.63 -1.18 11.84
C PHE A 10 -14.67 -0.14 11.37
N ILE A 11 -14.88 0.92 12.14
CA ILE A 11 -15.64 2.08 11.69
C ILE A 11 -14.59 3.16 11.44
N SER A 12 -13.92 3.09 10.29
CA SER A 12 -13.10 4.21 9.82
C SER A 12 -14.04 5.27 9.25
N THR A 13 -13.76 6.54 9.54
CA THR A 13 -14.50 7.66 8.95
C THR A 13 -13.92 7.96 7.58
N THR A 14 -14.66 7.58 6.53
CA THR A 14 -14.29 7.91 5.14
C THR A 14 -15.00 9.18 4.68
N LEU A 15 -14.22 10.20 4.30
CA LEU A 15 -14.72 11.47 3.75
C LEU A 15 -14.10 11.71 2.37
N CYS A 16 -14.95 12.10 1.41
CA CYS A 16 -14.50 12.59 0.11
C CYS A 16 -15.05 14.00 -0.09
N GLY A 17 -14.18 14.96 -0.37
CA GLY A 17 -14.54 16.36 -0.53
C GLY A 17 -13.82 17.05 -1.69
N GLN A 18 -14.40 18.14 -2.19
CA GLN A 18 -13.78 19.00 -3.21
C GLN A 18 -12.99 20.12 -2.52
N SER A 19 -11.68 20.13 -2.71
CA SER A 19 -10.80 21.26 -2.34
C SER A 19 -10.87 22.37 -3.38
N SER A 20 -10.60 23.61 -2.95
CA SER A 20 -10.54 24.79 -3.82
C SER A 20 -9.39 24.74 -4.83
N ILE A 21 -8.26 24.10 -4.48
CA ILE A 21 -7.03 24.10 -5.31
C ILE A 21 -6.36 22.73 -5.46
N TYR A 22 -6.77 21.70 -4.69
CA TYR A 22 -6.18 20.35 -4.71
C TYR A 22 -7.07 19.29 -5.38
N GLY A 23 -8.20 19.70 -5.98
CA GLY A 23 -9.15 18.75 -6.57
C GLY A 23 -9.92 17.99 -5.48
N LYS A 24 -10.37 16.77 -5.79
CA LYS A 24 -10.96 15.89 -4.79
C LYS A 24 -9.90 15.38 -3.83
N VAL A 25 -10.30 15.22 -2.58
CA VAL A 25 -9.45 14.77 -1.47
C VAL A 25 -10.15 13.62 -0.77
N LEU A 26 -9.41 12.53 -0.54
CA LEU A 26 -9.85 11.42 0.29
C LEU A 26 -9.23 11.59 1.68
N VAL A 27 -10.07 11.50 2.71
CA VAL A 27 -9.67 11.61 4.11
C VAL A 27 -10.18 10.39 4.84
N LEU A 28 -9.29 9.68 5.52
CA LEU A 28 -9.60 8.56 6.41
C LEU A 28 -9.22 8.96 7.83
N ASP A 29 -10.18 8.89 8.76
CA ASP A 29 -9.97 9.19 10.18
C ASP A 29 -9.30 10.55 10.46
N GLY A 30 -9.63 11.54 9.63
CA GLY A 30 -9.09 12.91 9.72
C GLY A 30 -7.74 13.12 9.04
N ILE A 31 -7.16 12.08 8.45
CA ILE A 31 -5.87 12.11 7.76
C ILE A 31 -6.10 12.09 6.25
N ILE A 32 -5.50 13.06 5.55
CA ILE A 32 -5.52 13.11 4.08
C ILE A 32 -4.74 11.90 3.56
N GLN A 33 -5.43 11.04 2.80
CA GLN A 33 -4.80 9.89 2.15
C GLN A 33 -4.31 10.24 0.75
N LEU A 34 -5.04 11.10 0.02
CA LEU A 34 -4.62 11.58 -1.29
C LEU A 34 -5.36 12.86 -1.69
N SER A 35 -4.78 13.57 -2.65
CA SER A 35 -5.47 14.58 -3.44
C SER A 35 -5.24 14.35 -4.94
N GLU A 36 -6.20 14.70 -5.79
CA GLU A 36 -6.04 14.56 -7.25
C GLU A 36 -4.84 15.35 -7.80
N LYS A 37 -4.40 16.38 -7.10
CA LYS A 37 -3.33 17.27 -7.58
C LYS A 37 -1.93 16.69 -7.39
N ASP A 38 -1.72 15.88 -6.36
CA ASP A 38 -0.39 15.38 -5.99
C ASP A 38 -0.31 13.87 -5.71
N GLU A 39 -1.40 13.12 -5.89
CA GLU A 39 -1.39 11.65 -5.82
C GLU A 39 -0.27 11.02 -6.64
N CYS A 40 0.05 11.61 -7.81
CA CYS A 40 1.03 11.04 -8.73
C CYS A 40 2.43 10.98 -8.09
N ALA A 41 2.77 11.96 -7.25
CA ALA A 41 4.06 12.00 -6.58
C ALA A 41 4.23 10.83 -5.60
N TYR A 42 3.15 10.34 -5.00
CA TYR A 42 3.17 9.17 -4.12
C TYR A 42 3.03 7.87 -4.92
N GLN A 43 1.98 7.77 -5.76
CA GLN A 43 1.62 6.53 -6.47
C GLN A 43 2.71 6.08 -7.45
N GLU A 44 3.28 7.01 -8.23
CA GLU A 44 4.37 6.67 -9.15
C GLU A 44 5.61 6.22 -8.37
N ARG A 45 5.91 6.84 -7.23
CA ARG A 45 7.09 6.51 -6.43
C ARG A 45 6.97 5.13 -5.79
N ILE A 46 5.87 4.88 -5.08
CA ILE A 46 5.70 3.63 -4.34
C ILE A 46 5.56 2.43 -5.30
N ALA A 47 5.02 2.63 -6.50
CA ALA A 47 4.94 1.59 -7.53
C ALA A 47 6.24 1.41 -8.31
N HIS A 48 6.84 2.49 -8.82
CA HIS A 48 7.95 2.36 -9.78
C HIS A 48 9.31 2.16 -9.13
N LEU A 49 9.55 2.64 -7.91
CA LEU A 49 10.80 2.37 -7.21
C LEU A 49 11.10 0.85 -7.11
N PRO A 50 10.18 0.00 -6.60
CA PRO A 50 10.42 -1.44 -6.56
C PRO A 50 10.40 -2.07 -7.97
N LEU A 51 9.40 -1.76 -8.80
CA LEU A 51 9.19 -2.46 -10.07
C LEU A 51 10.28 -2.18 -11.11
N CYS A 52 10.88 -0.99 -11.09
CA CYS A 52 12.04 -0.67 -11.93
C CYS A 52 13.38 -1.17 -11.36
N SER A 53 13.40 -1.67 -10.13
CA SER A 53 14.61 -2.20 -9.47
C SER A 53 14.82 -3.70 -9.71
N ILE A 54 13.86 -4.37 -10.36
CA ILE A 54 13.96 -5.79 -10.73
C ILE A 54 13.63 -5.98 -12.21
N SER A 55 14.20 -7.02 -12.82
CA SER A 55 13.96 -7.32 -14.23
C SER A 55 12.64 -8.06 -14.43
N SER A 56 11.78 -7.52 -15.29
CA SER A 56 10.53 -8.15 -15.77
C SER A 56 9.64 -8.73 -14.66
N PRO A 57 9.16 -7.93 -13.69
CA PRO A 57 8.22 -8.41 -12.66
C PRO A 57 6.95 -8.97 -13.31
N LYS A 58 6.47 -10.11 -12.82
CA LYS A 58 5.28 -10.82 -13.34
C LYS A 58 4.13 -10.84 -12.34
N THR A 59 4.40 -11.15 -11.08
CA THR A 59 3.38 -11.28 -10.02
C THR A 59 3.61 -10.24 -8.93
N VAL A 60 2.64 -9.35 -8.73
CA VAL A 60 2.72 -8.24 -7.77
C VAL A 60 1.61 -8.39 -6.73
N LEU A 61 1.93 -8.14 -5.45
CA LEU A 61 0.96 -7.97 -4.38
C LEU A 61 0.90 -6.49 -3.97
N VAL A 62 -0.30 -5.92 -3.90
CA VAL A 62 -0.57 -4.62 -3.29
C VAL A 62 -1.38 -4.85 -2.01
N VAL A 63 -0.90 -4.35 -0.88
CA VAL A 63 -1.62 -4.38 0.41
C VAL A 63 -2.07 -2.96 0.72
N GLY A 64 -3.37 -2.75 0.91
CA GLY A 64 -4.01 -1.44 0.89
C GLY A 64 -4.27 -0.97 -0.55
N GLY A 65 -4.13 0.33 -0.80
CA GLY A 65 -4.33 0.91 -2.14
C GLY A 65 -5.77 0.87 -2.64
N GLY A 66 -6.74 0.92 -1.72
CA GLY A 66 -8.17 0.92 -2.03
C GLY A 66 -8.66 2.03 -2.98
N ASP A 67 -7.84 3.05 -3.25
CA ASP A 67 -8.15 4.07 -4.26
C ASP A 67 -7.91 3.63 -5.73
N GLY A 68 -7.10 2.59 -5.94
CA GLY A 68 -6.79 2.01 -7.25
C GLY A 68 -5.66 2.70 -8.01
N GLY A 69 -5.10 3.79 -7.50
CA GLY A 69 -4.05 4.55 -8.14
C GLY A 69 -2.70 3.83 -8.19
N VAL A 70 -2.32 3.10 -7.12
CA VAL A 70 -1.14 2.21 -7.18
C VAL A 70 -1.32 1.13 -8.25
N LEU A 71 -2.52 0.55 -8.38
CA LEU A 71 -2.81 -0.43 -9.44
C LEU A 71 -2.64 0.18 -10.83
N ARG A 72 -3.11 1.44 -11.01
CA ARG A 72 -2.93 2.20 -12.24
C ARG A 72 -1.47 2.27 -12.67
N GLU A 73 -0.56 2.44 -11.70
CA GLU A 73 0.87 2.51 -11.96
C GLU A 73 1.52 1.14 -12.15
N VAL A 74 1.11 0.12 -11.38
CA VAL A 74 1.62 -1.26 -11.52
C VAL A 74 1.33 -1.81 -12.92
N PHE A 75 0.11 -1.63 -13.43
CA PHE A 75 -0.30 -2.25 -14.69
C PHE A 75 0.40 -1.62 -15.92
N ARG A 76 1.06 -0.47 -15.77
CA ARG A 76 1.91 0.14 -16.82
C ARG A 76 3.13 -0.70 -17.15
N HIS A 77 3.51 -1.63 -16.28
CA HIS A 77 4.59 -2.58 -16.50
C HIS A 77 4.08 -3.73 -17.38
N PRO A 78 4.47 -3.82 -18.67
CA PRO A 78 3.90 -4.80 -19.60
C PRO A 78 4.30 -6.24 -19.27
N SER A 79 5.33 -6.45 -18.45
CA SER A 79 5.73 -7.78 -17.97
C SER A 79 4.83 -8.30 -16.86
N VAL A 80 4.05 -7.44 -16.20
CA VAL A 80 3.17 -7.85 -15.10
C VAL A 80 2.00 -8.63 -15.69
N GLU A 81 1.84 -9.85 -15.19
CA GLU A 81 0.86 -10.84 -15.64
C GLU A 81 -0.25 -11.05 -14.59
N HIS A 82 0.07 -10.86 -13.29
CA HIS A 82 -0.86 -11.08 -12.17
C HIS A 82 -0.68 -10.02 -11.09
N ILE A 83 -1.77 -9.40 -10.64
CA ILE A 83 -1.79 -8.42 -9.56
C ILE A 83 -2.83 -8.84 -8.53
N ASP A 84 -2.39 -9.21 -7.33
CA ASP A 84 -3.30 -9.33 -6.19
C ASP A 84 -3.36 -8.01 -5.44
N ILE A 85 -4.56 -7.57 -5.06
CA ILE A 85 -4.74 -6.45 -4.14
C ILE A 85 -5.58 -6.88 -2.94
N CYS A 86 -5.09 -6.57 -1.74
CA CYS A 86 -5.77 -6.85 -0.49
C CYS A 86 -6.11 -5.54 0.21
N GLU A 87 -7.40 -5.20 0.26
CA GLU A 87 -7.91 -4.00 0.94
C GLU A 87 -8.91 -4.44 2.01
N ILE A 88 -8.68 -3.98 3.24
CA ILE A 88 -9.47 -4.40 4.40
C ILE A 88 -10.83 -3.71 4.45
N ASP A 89 -10.91 -2.47 3.95
CA ASP A 89 -12.12 -1.65 4.01
C ASP A 89 -12.75 -1.50 2.63
N LYS A 90 -13.82 -2.28 2.41
CA LYS A 90 -14.64 -2.18 1.20
C LYS A 90 -15.20 -0.77 0.96
N MET A 91 -15.43 0.02 2.00
CA MET A 91 -15.92 1.38 1.88
C MET A 91 -14.93 2.27 1.13
N VAL A 92 -13.62 2.10 1.36
CA VAL A 92 -12.56 2.85 0.66
C VAL A 92 -12.62 2.58 -0.84
N ILE A 93 -12.78 1.31 -1.23
CA ILE A 93 -12.93 0.91 -2.64
C ILE A 93 -14.18 1.52 -3.25
N ASP A 94 -15.33 1.41 -2.57
CA ASP A 94 -16.61 1.88 -3.11
C ASP A 94 -16.64 3.40 -3.26
N VAL A 95 -16.10 4.14 -2.29
CA VAL A 95 -15.94 5.60 -2.34
C VAL A 95 -14.98 5.98 -3.47
N SER A 96 -13.86 5.28 -3.60
CA SER A 96 -12.86 5.58 -4.63
C SER A 96 -13.38 5.35 -6.05
N ASN A 97 -14.07 4.22 -6.27
CA ASN A 97 -14.75 3.94 -7.54
C ASN A 97 -15.79 5.00 -7.91
N LYS A 98 -16.50 5.55 -6.92
CA LYS A 98 -17.53 6.56 -7.15
C LYS A 98 -16.95 7.95 -7.41
N PHE A 99 -15.95 8.36 -6.65
CA PHE A 99 -15.50 9.75 -6.63
C PHE A 99 -14.18 9.98 -7.38
N PHE A 100 -13.36 8.95 -7.56
CA PHE A 100 -12.05 9.03 -8.22
C PHE A 100 -11.96 8.05 -9.41
N PRO A 101 -12.81 8.18 -10.46
CA PRO A 101 -12.86 7.21 -11.55
C PRO A 101 -11.52 7.05 -12.31
N GLN A 102 -10.72 8.11 -12.37
CA GLN A 102 -9.36 8.13 -12.91
C GLN A 102 -8.33 7.29 -12.13
N LEU A 103 -8.56 7.02 -10.84
CA LEU A 103 -7.75 6.10 -10.04
C LEU A 103 -8.35 4.68 -10.12
N ALA A 104 -9.67 4.61 -10.02
CA ALA A 104 -10.45 3.37 -10.05
C ALA A 104 -10.28 2.53 -11.32
N VAL A 105 -9.80 3.13 -12.43
CA VAL A 105 -9.41 2.38 -13.63
C VAL A 105 -8.38 1.28 -13.32
N GLY A 106 -7.60 1.45 -12.25
CA GLY A 106 -6.74 0.41 -11.65
C GLY A 106 -7.45 -0.92 -11.46
N PHE A 107 -8.68 -0.90 -10.93
CA PHE A 107 -9.46 -2.11 -10.65
C PHE A 107 -10.07 -2.76 -11.91
N GLN A 108 -10.02 -2.08 -13.06
CA GLN A 108 -10.62 -2.57 -14.31
C GLN A 108 -9.64 -3.39 -15.17
N ASP A 109 -8.35 -3.39 -14.82
CA ASP A 109 -7.36 -4.20 -15.54
C ASP A 109 -7.62 -5.70 -15.29
N PRO A 110 -7.70 -6.53 -16.34
CA PRO A 110 -8.03 -7.96 -16.20
C PRO A 110 -6.99 -8.77 -15.42
N ARG A 111 -5.80 -8.22 -15.19
CA ARG A 111 -4.75 -8.84 -14.37
C ARG A 111 -4.97 -8.61 -12.86
N VAL A 112 -5.92 -7.76 -12.47
CA VAL A 112 -6.17 -7.41 -11.07
C VAL A 112 -7.17 -8.37 -10.43
N HIS A 113 -6.76 -8.91 -9.29
CA HIS A 113 -7.54 -9.79 -8.44
C HIS A 113 -7.73 -9.13 -7.07
N LEU A 114 -8.93 -8.58 -6.87
CA LEU A 114 -9.31 -7.91 -5.63
C LEU A 114 -9.74 -8.90 -4.55
N HIS A 115 -9.06 -8.83 -3.41
CA HIS A 115 -9.39 -9.54 -2.18
C HIS A 115 -9.81 -8.53 -1.12
N VAL A 116 -11.08 -8.55 -0.72
CA VAL A 116 -11.55 -7.70 0.39
C VAL A 116 -11.25 -8.43 1.70
N GLY A 117 -10.30 -7.90 2.47
CA GLY A 117 -9.86 -8.48 3.73
C GLY A 117 -8.38 -8.28 4.00
N ASP A 118 -7.87 -9.09 4.90
CA ASP A 118 -6.51 -9.00 5.39
C ASP A 118 -5.49 -9.65 4.42
N GLY A 119 -4.47 -8.89 4.03
CA GLY A 119 -3.43 -9.32 3.09
C GLY A 119 -2.44 -10.37 3.61
N ARG A 120 -2.56 -10.83 4.86
CA ARG A 120 -1.62 -11.77 5.51
C ARG A 120 -1.57 -13.19 4.91
N LEU A 121 -2.44 -13.56 3.96
CA LEU A 121 -2.58 -14.93 3.44
C LEU A 121 -1.95 -15.15 2.05
N ALA A 122 -0.68 -14.77 1.91
CA ALA A 122 0.08 -14.97 0.69
C ALA A 122 0.77 -16.37 0.63
N PRO A 123 0.72 -17.09 -0.51
CA PRO A 123 1.55 -18.27 -0.73
C PRO A 123 3.05 -17.93 -0.69
N GLU A 124 3.87 -18.87 -0.19
CA GLU A 124 5.32 -18.70 -0.10
C GLU A 124 5.97 -18.58 -1.49
N GLY A 125 6.90 -17.63 -1.64
CA GLY A 125 7.71 -17.45 -2.85
C GLY A 125 6.95 -17.02 -4.10
N LYS A 126 5.69 -16.57 -3.97
CA LYS A 126 4.81 -16.25 -5.11
C LYS A 126 5.16 -14.93 -5.80
N TYR A 127 5.50 -13.90 -5.04
CA TYR A 127 5.52 -12.52 -5.57
C TYR A 127 6.92 -12.06 -5.96
N ASP A 128 7.00 -11.39 -7.12
CA ASP A 128 8.18 -10.63 -7.55
C ASP A 128 8.34 -9.34 -6.75
N ALA A 129 7.21 -8.68 -6.47
CA ALA A 129 7.16 -7.45 -5.71
C ALA A 129 5.95 -7.43 -4.78
N VAL A 130 6.15 -6.88 -3.57
CA VAL A 130 5.09 -6.54 -2.62
C VAL A 130 5.14 -5.04 -2.39
N ILE A 131 4.01 -4.36 -2.55
CA ILE A 131 3.82 -2.94 -2.27
C ILE A 131 2.84 -2.82 -1.11
N VAL A 132 3.25 -2.18 -0.03
CA VAL A 132 2.41 -1.92 1.13
C VAL A 132 2.05 -0.44 1.13
N ASP A 133 0.85 -0.15 0.66
CA ASP A 133 0.23 1.16 0.58
C ASP A 133 -0.76 1.32 1.74
N SER A 134 -0.21 1.45 2.94
CA SER A 134 -0.96 1.60 4.19
C SER A 134 -1.12 3.06 4.59
N SER A 135 -2.25 3.38 5.20
CA SER A 135 -2.44 4.64 5.93
C SER A 135 -1.50 4.73 7.14
N ASP A 136 -1.32 5.95 7.67
CA ASP A 136 -0.59 6.18 8.92
C ASP A 136 -1.07 5.23 10.04
N PRO A 137 -0.19 4.81 10.95
CA PRO A 137 -0.49 3.90 12.05
C PRO A 137 -1.31 4.57 13.16
N VAL A 138 -2.50 5.07 12.82
CA VAL A 138 -3.59 5.20 13.79
C VAL A 138 -4.20 3.80 13.90
N SER A 139 -4.17 3.22 15.11
CA SER A 139 -4.62 1.84 15.39
C SER A 139 -5.83 1.44 14.51
N PRO A 140 -5.70 0.40 13.64
CA PRO A 140 -4.91 -0.83 13.79
C PRO A 140 -3.66 -0.92 12.90
N ALA A 141 -3.31 0.10 12.12
CA ALA A 141 -2.17 0.04 11.19
C ALA A 141 -0.78 -0.12 11.88
N GLN A 142 -0.71 -0.02 13.21
CA GLN A 142 0.47 -0.40 14.00
C GLN A 142 0.87 -1.88 13.82
N GLU A 143 -0.07 -2.80 13.62
CA GLU A 143 0.27 -4.22 13.41
C GLU A 143 1.07 -4.43 12.12
N LEU A 144 0.92 -3.56 11.11
CA LEU A 144 1.58 -3.67 9.80
C LEU A 144 3.06 -3.32 9.83
N VAL A 145 3.54 -2.66 10.89
CA VAL A 145 4.96 -2.30 11.06
C VAL A 145 5.70 -3.23 12.02
N GLU A 146 5.03 -4.28 12.52
CA GLU A 146 5.65 -5.24 13.41
C GLU A 146 6.47 -6.30 12.65
N LYS A 147 7.51 -6.80 13.32
CA LYS A 147 8.39 -7.86 12.81
C LYS A 147 7.65 -9.06 12.17
N PRO A 148 6.56 -9.60 12.74
CA PRO A 148 5.86 -10.75 12.14
C PRO A 148 5.24 -10.46 10.77
N VAL A 149 4.85 -9.22 10.50
CA VAL A 149 4.31 -8.81 9.19
C VAL A 149 5.42 -8.82 8.15
N PHE A 150 6.57 -8.21 8.45
CA PHE A 150 7.72 -8.24 7.55
C PHE A 150 8.25 -9.67 7.31
N GLU A 151 8.19 -10.57 8.31
CA GLU A 151 8.53 -11.98 8.13
C GLU A 151 7.56 -12.69 7.18
N THR A 152 6.28 -12.36 7.25
CA THR A 152 5.25 -12.91 6.36
C THR A 152 5.44 -12.41 4.93
N ILE A 153 5.72 -11.13 4.76
CA ILE A 153 6.05 -10.53 3.45
C ILE A 153 7.33 -11.17 2.88
N ALA A 154 8.37 -11.33 3.69
CA ALA A 154 9.62 -11.95 3.25
C ALA A 154 9.43 -13.40 2.77
N ARG A 155 8.53 -14.17 3.40
CA ARG A 155 8.16 -15.52 2.93
C ARG A 155 7.36 -15.47 1.62
N ALA A 156 6.48 -14.48 1.46
CA ALA A 156 5.66 -14.33 0.26
C ALA A 156 6.48 -13.94 -0.98
N LEU A 157 7.61 -13.26 -0.78
CA LEU A 157 8.52 -12.87 -1.85
C LEU A 157 9.36 -14.06 -2.35
N ARG A 158 9.55 -14.16 -3.67
CA ARG A 158 10.55 -15.06 -4.24
C ARG A 158 11.98 -14.62 -3.88
N PRO A 159 13.00 -15.48 -4.02
CA PRO A 159 14.40 -15.05 -3.93
C PRO A 159 14.68 -13.87 -4.88
N GLY A 160 15.23 -12.78 -4.33
CA GLY A 160 15.49 -11.55 -5.08
C GLY A 160 14.24 -10.71 -5.40
N GLY A 161 13.08 -11.04 -4.81
CA GLY A 161 11.90 -10.18 -4.84
C GLY A 161 12.08 -8.93 -3.97
N VAL A 162 11.25 -7.93 -4.20
CA VAL A 162 11.37 -6.60 -3.55
C VAL A 162 10.12 -6.22 -2.76
N LEU A 163 10.34 -5.55 -1.64
CA LEU A 163 9.30 -4.89 -0.85
C LEU A 163 9.46 -3.37 -0.99
N CYS A 164 8.36 -2.67 -1.26
CA CYS A 164 8.24 -1.23 -1.00
C CYS A 164 7.12 -1.01 0.02
N ASN A 165 7.45 -0.37 1.14
CA ASN A 165 6.52 -0.11 2.23
C ASN A 165 6.41 1.41 2.40
N MET A 166 5.18 1.93 2.52
CA MET A 166 4.96 3.29 3.00
C MET A 166 5.67 3.46 4.36
N THR A 167 6.43 4.53 4.51
CA THR A 167 7.13 4.84 5.77
C THR A 167 6.90 6.28 6.14
N GLU A 168 7.01 6.54 7.45
CA GLU A 168 6.81 7.83 8.07
C GLU A 168 7.67 8.98 7.52
N ASN A 169 7.34 10.21 7.94
CA ASN A 169 8.09 11.40 7.57
C ASN A 169 9.44 11.52 8.31
N MET A 170 10.54 11.74 7.58
CA MET A 170 11.89 11.84 8.17
C MET A 170 12.08 12.99 9.16
N TRP A 171 11.31 14.07 9.01
CA TRP A 171 11.38 15.27 9.84
C TRP A 171 10.62 15.12 11.16
N LEU A 172 9.59 14.26 11.19
CA LEU A 172 8.73 14.07 12.36
C LEU A 172 9.02 12.75 13.11
N HIS A 173 9.37 11.70 12.38
CA HIS A 173 9.28 10.32 12.86
C HIS A 173 10.57 9.52 12.61
N THR A 174 11.74 10.18 12.69
CA THR A 174 13.04 9.54 12.44
C THR A 174 13.25 8.26 13.26
N HIS A 175 12.75 8.21 14.49
CA HIS A 175 12.84 7.04 15.37
C HIS A 175 12.05 5.83 14.83
N LEU A 176 10.80 6.04 14.37
CA LEU A 176 9.99 4.98 13.76
C LEU A 176 10.64 4.43 12.48
N ILE A 177 11.23 5.32 11.67
CA ILE A 177 11.96 4.94 10.46
C ILE A 177 13.20 4.09 10.81
N GLN A 178 13.96 4.50 11.84
CA GLN A 178 15.14 3.75 12.30
C GLN A 178 14.78 2.36 12.82
N ASP A 179 13.68 2.24 13.58
CA ASP A 179 13.18 0.97 14.09
C ASP A 179 12.75 0.05 12.93
N MET A 180 11.99 0.58 11.97
CA MET A 180 11.57 -0.19 10.80
C MET A 180 12.75 -0.65 9.95
N ILE A 181 13.73 0.23 9.66
CA ILE A 181 14.95 -0.14 8.93
C ILE A 181 15.71 -1.24 9.69
N SER A 182 15.78 -1.16 11.01
CA SER A 182 16.44 -2.16 11.85
C SER A 182 15.74 -3.51 11.80
N VAL A 183 14.41 -3.54 11.84
CA VAL A 183 13.59 -4.75 11.65
C VAL A 183 13.81 -5.33 10.25
N CYS A 184 13.73 -4.50 9.21
CA CYS A 184 13.97 -4.93 7.83
C CYS A 184 15.36 -5.53 7.64
N ARG A 185 16.41 -4.95 8.23
CA ARG A 185 17.79 -5.50 8.16
C ARG A 185 17.95 -6.85 8.87
N GLN A 186 17.14 -7.13 9.88
CA GLN A 186 17.15 -8.45 10.52
C GLN A 186 16.54 -9.52 9.61
N ILE A 187 15.47 -9.17 8.90
CA ILE A 187 14.66 -10.08 8.10
C ILE A 187 15.22 -10.26 6.68
N PHE A 188 15.36 -9.16 5.94
CA PHE A 188 15.78 -9.17 4.54
C PHE A 188 17.30 -9.26 4.44
N LYS A 189 17.79 -10.30 3.74
CA LYS A 189 19.23 -10.52 3.54
C LYS A 189 19.81 -9.76 2.33
N GLY A 190 18.95 -9.17 1.51
CA GLY A 190 19.33 -8.28 0.42
C GLY A 190 19.57 -6.84 0.88
N SER A 191 19.47 -5.90 -0.05
CA SER A 191 19.60 -4.48 0.25
C SER A 191 18.38 -3.94 0.99
N VAL A 192 18.61 -3.11 2.01
CA VAL A 192 17.57 -2.36 2.72
C VAL A 192 17.92 -0.87 2.64
N ASN A 193 17.09 -0.11 1.92
CA ASN A 193 17.31 1.30 1.63
C ASN A 193 16.07 2.12 2.00
N TYR A 194 16.27 3.40 2.29
CA TYR A 194 15.21 4.36 2.53
C TYR A 194 15.20 5.39 1.40
N ALA A 195 14.03 5.69 0.86
CA ALA A 195 13.80 6.72 -0.14
C ALA A 195 12.66 7.64 0.33
N TRP A 196 12.61 8.84 -0.21
CA TRP A 196 11.57 9.82 0.12
C TRP A 196 11.12 10.57 -1.13
N ALA A 197 9.95 11.18 -1.06
CA ALA A 197 9.39 12.01 -2.11
C ALA A 197 8.69 13.23 -1.50
N SER A 198 8.51 14.27 -2.31
CA SER A 198 7.71 15.43 -1.95
C SER A 198 6.25 15.17 -2.32
N VAL A 199 5.37 15.15 -1.31
CA VAL A 199 3.92 15.05 -1.46
C VAL A 199 3.30 16.20 -0.65
N PRO A 200 2.95 17.33 -1.28
CA PRO A 200 2.55 18.56 -0.58
C PRO A 200 1.41 18.42 0.43
N THR A 201 0.45 17.51 0.20
CA THR A 201 -0.66 17.30 1.15
C THR A 201 -0.32 16.36 2.32
N TYR A 202 0.86 15.75 2.36
CA TYR A 202 1.28 14.89 3.47
C TYR A 202 1.97 15.69 4.58
N PRO A 203 1.88 15.26 5.86
CA PRO A 203 2.55 15.91 6.97
C PRO A 203 4.07 15.98 6.79
N SER A 204 4.67 17.10 7.23
CA SER A 204 6.12 17.38 7.21
C SER A 204 6.61 17.90 8.55
#